data_AF-A0A8C1TJ87-F1
#
_entry.id   AF-A0A8C1TJ87-F1
#
_cell.length_a   1.000
_cell.length_b   1.000
_cell.length_c   1.000
_cell.angle_alpha   90.00
_cell.angle_beta   90.00
_cell.angle_gamma   90.00
#
_symmetry.space_group_name_H-M   'P 1'
#
loop_
_entity.id
_entity.type
_entity.pdbx_description
1 polymer ?
#
loop_
_entity_poly.entity_id
_entity_poly.type
_entity_poly.pdbx_seq_one_letter_code
_entity_poly.pdbx_strand_id
1 'polypeptide(L)'
;PGNECILSGIMSVNGKKVLHMDRNPYYGGESSSITPLEELYKRFGISDSPPESMGRGRDWNVDLIPKFLMANGQLVKMLLYTEVTRYLDFKVVEGSFVYKGGKIYKVPSTETEALASSTSSYDKKKCLREIHVSTK
;
A
#
# COMPACT_ATOMS: atom_id res chain seq x y z
N PRO A 1 5.33 -6.28 -2.00
CA PRO A 1 5.90 -7.41 -2.79
C PRO A 1 7.00 -6.92 -3.73
N GLY A 2 8.18 -7.55 -3.69
CA GLY A 2 9.25 -7.27 -4.65
C GLY A 2 8.82 -7.63 -6.08
N ASN A 3 9.35 -6.92 -7.06
CA ASN A 3 9.04 -7.13 -8.49
C ASN A 3 9.42 -8.55 -8.93
N GLU A 4 10.51 -9.06 -8.37
CA GLU A 4 11.11 -10.37 -8.64
C GLU A 4 10.18 -11.50 -8.20
N CYS A 5 9.52 -11.37 -7.04
CA CYS A 5 8.57 -12.35 -6.54
C CYS A 5 7.36 -12.50 -7.46
N ILE A 6 6.83 -11.38 -7.96
CA ILE A 6 5.67 -11.38 -8.87
C ILE A 6 6.05 -12.05 -10.18
N LEU A 7 7.20 -11.71 -10.76
CA LEU A 7 7.71 -12.32 -11.99
C LEU A 7 7.92 -13.84 -11.83
N SER A 8 8.53 -14.26 -10.73
CA SER A 8 8.76 -15.66 -10.39
C SER A 8 7.43 -16.44 -10.28
N GLY A 9 6.41 -15.85 -9.65
CA GLY A 9 5.07 -16.43 -9.56
C GLY A 9 4.41 -16.60 -10.93
N ILE A 10 4.46 -15.58 -11.79
CA ILE A 10 3.88 -15.65 -13.14
C ILE A 10 4.57 -16.72 -13.98
N MET A 11 5.90 -16.79 -13.95
CA MET A 11 6.66 -17.80 -14.70
C MET A 11 6.32 -19.22 -14.24
N SER A 12 6.14 -19.41 -12.93
CA SER A 12 5.75 -20.71 -12.35
C SER A 12 4.36 -21.14 -12.79
N VAL A 13 3.37 -20.23 -12.77
CA VAL A 13 2.00 -20.49 -13.25
C VAL A 13 1.98 -20.81 -14.75
N ASN A 14 2.88 -20.19 -15.52
CA ASN A 14 3.08 -20.49 -16.96
C ASN A 14 3.86 -21.80 -17.21
N GLY A 15 4.03 -22.66 -16.21
CA GLY A 15 4.64 -23.98 -16.34
C GLY A 15 6.17 -23.98 -16.45
N LYS A 16 6.84 -22.87 -16.14
CA LYS A 16 8.31 -22.82 -16.08
C LYS A 16 8.79 -23.35 -14.74
N LYS A 17 9.89 -24.10 -14.75
CA LYS A 17 10.64 -24.43 -13.53
C LYS A 17 11.49 -23.22 -13.15
N VAL A 18 11.22 -22.61 -12.01
CA VAL A 18 11.87 -21.38 -11.56
C VAL A 18 12.69 -21.65 -10.31
N LEU A 19 13.94 -21.17 -10.30
CA LEU A 19 14.78 -21.10 -9.11
C LEU A 19 14.85 -19.64 -8.67
N HIS A 20 14.36 -19.34 -7.47
CA HIS A 20 14.38 -17.99 -6.89
C HIS A 20 15.33 -17.99 -5.69
N MET A 21 16.41 -17.22 -5.76
CA MET A 21 17.43 -17.11 -4.71
C MET A 21 17.61 -15.65 -4.31
N ASP A 22 17.80 -15.41 -3.01
CA ASP A 22 18.19 -14.11 -2.46
C ASP A 22 19.50 -14.31 -1.67
N ARG A 23 20.37 -13.29 -1.70
CA ARG A 23 21.60 -13.25 -0.89
C ARG A 23 21.31 -12.93 0.57
N ASN A 24 20.19 -12.26 0.84
CA ASN A 24 19.79 -11.84 2.16
C ASN A 24 19.12 -13.00 2.90
N PRO A 25 19.29 -13.11 4.24
CA PRO A 25 18.61 -14.11 5.04
C PRO A 25 17.12 -13.76 5.29
N TYR A 26 16.58 -12.74 4.63
CA TYR A 26 15.21 -12.25 4.80
C TYR A 26 14.60 -11.89 3.45
N TYR A 27 13.26 -11.93 3.37
CA TYR A 27 12.52 -11.59 2.16
C TYR A 27 12.36 -10.08 1.96
N GLY A 28 12.13 -9.67 0.71
CA GLY A 28 11.70 -8.32 0.34
C GLY A 28 12.81 -7.35 -0.01
N GLY A 29 14.08 -7.71 0.19
CA GLY A 29 15.23 -6.89 -0.19
C GLY A 29 15.14 -5.46 0.37
N GLU A 30 15.21 -4.46 -0.52
CA GLU A 30 15.06 -3.04 -0.16
C GLU A 30 13.65 -2.67 0.33
N SER A 31 12.64 -3.45 -0.07
CA SER A 31 11.24 -3.32 0.35
C SER A 31 10.86 -4.29 1.47
N SER A 32 11.85 -4.74 2.26
CA SER A 32 11.63 -5.66 3.38
C SER A 32 10.79 -5.03 4.50
N SER A 33 10.03 -5.89 5.17
CA SER A 33 9.35 -5.57 6.43
C SER A 33 10.22 -6.05 7.58
N ILE A 34 10.47 -5.19 8.56
CA ILE A 34 11.33 -5.50 9.71
C ILE A 34 10.47 -5.88 10.91
N THR A 35 10.86 -7.00 11.52
CA THR A 35 10.30 -7.50 12.76
C THR A 35 11.38 -8.34 13.48
N PRO A 36 11.48 -8.31 14.82
CA PRO A 36 10.70 -7.47 15.74
C PRO A 36 11.21 -6.02 15.78
N LEU A 37 10.54 -5.15 16.53
CA LEU A 37 10.85 -3.71 16.63
C LEU A 37 12.31 -3.41 17.02
N GLU A 38 12.95 -4.27 17.81
CA GLU A 38 14.34 -4.14 18.22
C GLU A 38 15.30 -4.18 17.01
N GLU A 39 15.01 -4.98 15.99
CA GLU A 39 15.80 -5.03 14.76
C GLU A 39 15.66 -3.74 13.93
N LEU A 40 14.50 -3.06 14.02
CA LEU A 40 14.32 -1.76 13.40
C LEU A 40 15.23 -0.71 14.05
N TYR A 41 15.26 -0.66 15.38
CA TYR A 41 16.11 0.25 16.15
C TYR A 41 17.59 0.04 15.82
N LYS A 42 18.03 -1.21 15.83
CA LYS A 42 19.39 -1.60 15.45
C LYS A 42 19.73 -1.17 14.03
N ARG A 43 18.82 -1.35 13.07
CA ARG A 43 19.05 -0.96 11.67
C ARG A 43 19.24 0.55 11.50
N PHE A 44 18.50 1.37 12.26
CA PHE A 44 18.63 2.83 12.23
C PHE A 44 19.70 3.38 13.20
N GLY A 45 20.47 2.51 13.87
CA GLY A 45 21.54 2.92 14.77
C GLY A 45 21.05 3.59 16.05
N ILE A 46 19.82 3.31 16.46
CA ILE A 46 19.26 3.83 17.71
C ILE A 46 19.79 2.94 18.85
N SER A 47 20.57 3.54 19.75
CA SER A 47 21.25 2.83 20.83
C SER A 47 20.31 2.30 21.91
N ASP A 48 19.18 2.96 22.09
CA ASP A 48 18.21 2.63 23.13
C ASP A 48 17.33 1.46 22.68
N SER A 49 16.89 0.61 23.60
CA SER A 49 15.84 -0.35 23.30
C SER A 49 14.50 0.36 23.07
N PRO A 50 13.58 -0.22 22.28
CA PRO A 50 12.22 0.30 22.18
C PRO A 50 11.60 0.46 23.58
N PRO A 51 10.95 1.60 23.89
CA PRO A 51 10.35 1.82 25.19
C PRO A 51 9.19 0.84 25.44
N GLU A 52 8.95 0.48 26.70
CA GLU A 52 7.87 -0.46 27.08
C GLU A 52 6.48 0.00 26.61
N SER A 53 6.28 1.31 26.43
CA SER A 53 5.04 1.88 25.90
C SER A 53 4.71 1.46 24.46
N MET A 54 5.68 0.96 23.70
CA MET A 54 5.47 0.41 22.34
C MET A 54 5.01 -1.06 22.35
N GLY A 55 4.88 -1.67 23.53
CA GLY A 55 4.37 -3.03 23.69
C GLY A 55 5.37 -4.10 23.23
N ARG A 56 4.86 -5.22 22.70
CA ARG A 56 5.69 -6.37 22.32
C ARG A 56 6.30 -6.14 20.94
N GLY A 57 7.62 -6.21 20.84
CA GLY A 57 8.34 -5.99 19.58
C GLY A 57 7.89 -6.89 18.41
N ARG A 58 7.40 -8.11 18.68
CA ARG A 58 6.91 -9.05 17.66
C ARG A 58 5.58 -8.67 17.00
N ASP A 59 4.80 -7.79 17.63
CA ASP A 59 3.54 -7.30 17.06
C ASP A 59 3.78 -6.23 15.98
N TRP A 60 5.03 -5.77 15.86
CA TRP A 60 5.45 -4.80 14.85
C TRP A 60 5.93 -5.50 13.58
N ASN A 61 5.38 -5.04 12.46
CA ASN A 61 5.85 -5.36 11.12
C ASN A 61 5.99 -4.03 10.37
N VAL A 62 7.22 -3.53 10.24
CA VAL A 62 7.46 -2.18 9.69
C VAL A 62 8.07 -2.28 8.30
N ASP A 63 7.29 -1.92 7.28
CA ASP A 63 7.74 -1.85 5.90
C ASP A 63 8.74 -0.71 5.72
N LEU A 64 9.92 -1.00 5.15
CA LEU A 64 10.88 0.05 4.78
C LEU A 64 10.37 0.96 3.66
N ILE A 65 9.53 0.41 2.77
CA ILE A 65 8.93 1.13 1.65
C ILE A 65 7.44 0.80 1.61
N PRO A 66 6.60 1.45 2.42
CA PRO A 66 5.16 1.20 2.44
C PRO A 66 4.53 1.64 1.12
N LYS A 67 3.75 0.76 0.48
CA LYS A 67 3.03 1.03 -0.76
C LYS A 67 1.60 0.50 -0.68
N PHE A 68 0.64 1.33 -1.09
CA PHE A 68 -0.75 0.91 -1.20
C PHE A 68 -1.04 0.27 -2.55
N LEU A 69 -1.99 -0.66 -2.57
CA LEU A 69 -2.50 -1.28 -3.78
C LEU A 69 -3.81 -0.60 -4.19
N MET A 70 -3.87 -0.16 -5.44
CA MET A 70 -5.12 0.30 -6.03
C MET A 70 -6.05 -0.90 -6.23
N ALA A 71 -7.27 -0.85 -5.67
CA ALA A 71 -8.18 -2.00 -5.64
C ALA A 71 -8.45 -2.62 -7.04
N ASN A 72 -8.61 -1.78 -8.08
CA ASN A 72 -8.77 -2.24 -9.48
C ASN A 72 -7.49 -2.03 -10.32
N GLY A 73 -6.33 -1.99 -9.67
CA GLY A 73 -5.04 -1.81 -10.33
C GLY A 73 -4.56 -3.08 -11.05
N GLN A 74 -3.67 -2.91 -12.03
CA GLN A 74 -3.05 -4.04 -12.74
C GLN A 74 -2.34 -5.01 -11.80
N LEU A 75 -1.69 -4.50 -10.74
CA LEU A 75 -0.99 -5.33 -9.77
C LEU A 75 -1.93 -6.28 -9.02
N VAL A 76 -3.11 -5.82 -8.59
CA VAL A 76 -4.11 -6.69 -7.94
C VAL A 76 -4.62 -7.77 -8.89
N LYS A 77 -4.84 -7.41 -10.18
CA LYS A 77 -5.22 -8.39 -11.21
C LYS A 77 -4.15 -9.45 -11.42
N MET A 78 -2.87 -9.07 -11.38
CA MET A 78 -1.76 -10.03 -11.47
C MET A 78 -1.70 -10.96 -10.25
N LEU A 79 -1.95 -10.45 -9.03
CA LEU A 79 -2.00 -11.29 -7.82
C LEU A 79 -3.17 -12.28 -7.85
N LEU A 80 -4.30 -11.89 -8.44
CA LEU A 80 -5.43 -12.80 -8.67
C LEU A 80 -5.05 -13.89 -9.68
N TYR A 81 -4.40 -13.52 -10.79
CA TYR A 81 -3.93 -14.45 -11.81
C TYR A 81 -2.96 -15.50 -11.26
N THR A 82 -2.05 -15.11 -10.35
CA THR A 82 -1.10 -16.04 -9.73
C THR A 82 -1.67 -16.80 -8.53
N GLU A 83 -2.94 -16.57 -8.18
CA GLU A 83 -3.63 -17.14 -7.02
C GLU A 83 -2.97 -16.89 -5.65
N VAL A 84 -2.01 -15.95 -5.57
CA VAL A 84 -1.32 -15.61 -4.30
C VAL A 84 -2.26 -14.93 -3.31
N THR A 85 -3.38 -14.38 -3.79
CA THR A 85 -4.43 -13.78 -2.95
C THR A 85 -5.04 -14.74 -1.93
N ARG A 86 -4.89 -16.07 -2.09
CA ARG A 86 -5.32 -17.06 -1.09
C ARG A 86 -4.51 -17.01 0.21
N TYR A 87 -3.33 -16.37 0.18
CA TYR A 87 -2.41 -16.27 1.31
C TYR A 87 -2.29 -14.84 1.84
N LEU A 88 -3.04 -13.89 1.28
CA LEU A 88 -2.96 -12.48 1.60
C LEU A 88 -4.33 -11.95 1.96
N ASP A 89 -4.44 -11.35 3.15
CA ASP A 89 -5.62 -10.62 3.56
C ASP A 89 -5.44 -9.12 3.28
N PHE A 90 -6.39 -8.54 2.53
CA PHE A 90 -6.42 -7.12 2.24
C PHE A 90 -7.40 -6.39 3.15
N LYS A 91 -6.94 -5.30 3.76
CA LYS A 91 -7.78 -4.34 4.48
C LYS A 91 -7.88 -3.04 3.69
N VAL A 92 -9.09 -2.51 3.55
CA VAL A 92 -9.32 -1.21 2.89
C VAL A 92 -8.76 -0.08 3.74
N VAL A 93 -8.09 0.87 3.09
CA VAL A 93 -7.61 2.11 3.73
C VAL A 93 -8.78 3.05 3.95
N GLU A 94 -8.89 3.65 5.13
CA GLU A 94 -10.04 4.46 5.54
C GLU A 94 -10.22 5.76 4.74
N GLY A 95 -9.11 6.35 4.26
CA GLY A 95 -9.18 7.60 3.54
C GLY A 95 -7.89 7.96 2.81
N SER A 96 -8.06 8.85 1.83
CA SER A 96 -6.97 9.50 1.12
C SER A 96 -7.04 11.01 1.38
N PHE A 97 -5.89 11.64 1.55
CA PHE A 97 -5.80 13.04 1.95
C PHE A 97 -4.77 13.80 1.10
N VAL A 98 -5.02 15.09 0.90
CA VAL A 98 -4.13 16.00 0.16
C VAL A 98 -3.75 17.18 1.04
N TYR A 99 -2.48 17.56 1.00
CA TYR A 99 -1.96 18.74 1.67
C TYR A 99 -2.03 19.96 0.75
N LYS A 100 -2.64 21.05 1.21
CA LYS A 100 -2.73 22.31 0.47
C LYS A 100 -2.74 23.49 1.43
N GLY A 101 -1.77 24.39 1.29
CA GLY A 101 -1.72 25.66 2.04
C GLY A 101 -1.76 25.49 3.56
N GLY A 102 -0.90 24.62 4.12
CA GLY A 102 -0.79 24.43 5.57
C GLY A 102 -1.85 23.51 6.19
N LYS A 103 -2.79 22.99 5.40
CA LYS A 103 -3.89 22.15 5.90
C LYS A 103 -4.02 20.87 5.08
N ILE A 104 -4.48 19.82 5.75
CA ILE A 104 -4.78 18.51 5.17
C ILE A 104 -6.28 18.45 4.88
N TYR A 105 -6.65 17.94 3.72
CA TYR A 105 -8.03 17.79 3.28
C TYR A 105 -8.27 16.37 2.79
N LYS A 106 -9.44 15.81 3.09
CA LYS A 106 -9.84 14.52 2.51
C LYS A 106 -10.01 14.66 1.00
N VAL A 107 -9.44 13.73 0.24
CA VAL A 107 -9.70 13.61 -1.18
C VAL A 107 -11.10 13.03 -1.33
N PRO A 108 -12.03 13.72 -2.01
CA PRO A 108 -13.39 13.23 -2.17
C PRO A 108 -13.40 11.94 -2.97
N SER A 109 -14.07 10.93 -2.44
CA SER A 109 -14.20 9.58 -3.02
C SER A 109 -15.61 9.29 -3.54
N THR A 110 -16.56 10.17 -3.22
CA THR A 110 -17.96 10.12 -3.66
C THR A 110 -18.41 11.49 -4.19
N GLU A 111 -19.51 11.51 -4.94
CA GLU A 111 -20.07 12.76 -5.48
C GLU A 111 -20.50 13.72 -4.38
N THR A 112 -21.11 13.21 -3.31
CA THR A 112 -21.54 13.99 -2.15
C THR A 112 -20.36 14.64 -1.44
N GLU A 113 -19.26 13.89 -1.25
CA GLU A 113 -18.01 14.43 -0.72
C GLU A 113 -17.39 15.47 -1.66
N ALA A 114 -17.44 15.25 -2.98
CA ALA A 114 -16.85 16.16 -3.96
C ALA A 114 -17.57 17.52 -3.98
N LEU A 115 -18.90 17.50 -3.89
CA LEU A 115 -19.72 18.72 -3.83
C LEU A 115 -19.46 19.51 -2.53
N ALA A 116 -19.34 18.81 -1.40
CA ALA A 116 -19.03 19.39 -0.10
C ALA A 116 -17.56 19.84 0.04
N SER A 117 -16.63 19.28 -0.75
CA SER A 117 -15.19 19.54 -0.62
C SER A 117 -14.83 21.01 -0.90
N SER A 118 -14.07 21.65 -0.01
CA SER A 118 -13.55 23.02 -0.21
C SER A 118 -12.28 23.05 -1.08
N THR A 119 -11.74 21.89 -1.43
CA THR A 119 -10.49 21.72 -2.19
C THR A 119 -10.66 21.84 -3.70
N SER A 120 -11.89 21.66 -4.20
CA SER A 120 -12.20 21.68 -5.63
C SER A 120 -12.67 23.06 -6.09
N SER A 121 -12.12 23.57 -7.18
CA SER A 121 -12.61 24.81 -7.83
C SER A 121 -14.06 24.65 -8.29
N TYR A 122 -14.80 25.76 -8.37
CA TYR A 122 -16.18 25.79 -8.83
C TYR A 122 -16.37 25.08 -10.19
N ASP A 123 -15.45 25.30 -11.14
CA ASP A 123 -15.53 24.67 -12.48
C ASP A 123 -15.42 23.15 -12.43
N LYS A 124 -14.58 22.61 -11.54
CA LYS A 124 -14.47 21.16 -11.32
C LYS A 124 -15.74 20.61 -10.69
N LYS A 125 -16.36 21.35 -9.78
CA LYS A 125 -17.66 20.96 -9.20
C LYS A 125 -18.79 21.01 -10.23
N LYS A 126 -18.76 21.96 -11.17
CA LYS A 126 -19.73 22.05 -12.27
C LYS A 126 -19.58 20.86 -13.24
N CYS A 127 -18.37 20.53 -13.64
CA CYS A 127 -18.08 19.36 -14.49
C CYS A 127 -18.52 18.03 -13.83
N LEU A 128 -18.30 17.86 -12.52
CA LEU A 128 -18.77 16.68 -11.79
C LEU A 128 -20.30 16.57 -11.76
N ARG A 129 -21.02 17.70 -11.71
CA ARG A 129 -22.49 17.71 -11.81
C ARG A 129 -22.98 17.36 -13.22
N GLU A 130 -22.28 17.79 -14.26
CA GLU A 130 -22.64 17.48 -15.66
C GLU A 130 -22.45 15.99 -15.98
N ILE A 131 -21.39 15.35 -15.46
CA ILE A 131 -21.17 13.90 -15.59
C ILE A 131 -22.32 13.10 -14.94
N HIS A 132 -22.85 13.56 -13.80
CA HIS A 132 -23.98 12.93 -13.10
C HIS A 132 -25.29 12.98 -13.92
N VAL A 133 -25.54 14.06 -14.65
CA VAL A 133 -26.76 14.18 -15.49
C VAL A 133 -26.66 13.29 -16.72
N SER A 134 -25.44 13.03 -17.21
CA SER A 134 -25.21 12.23 -18.41
C SER A 134 -25.19 10.71 -18.17
N THR A 135 -25.21 10.27 -16.90
CA THR A 135 -25.15 8.85 -16.49
C THR A 135 -26.46 8.33 -15.88
N LYS A 136 -27.50 9.17 -15.84
CA LYS A 136 -28.90 8.79 -15.60
C LYS A 136 -29.66 8.74 -16.92
#